data_AF-A0A2R5L6G0-F1
#
_entry.id   AF-A0A2R5L6G0-F1
#
_cell.length_a   1.000
_cell.length_b   1.000
_cell.length_c   1.000
_cell.angle_alpha   90.00
_cell.angle_beta   90.00
_cell.angle_gamma   90.00
#
_symmetry.space_group_name_H-M   'P 1'
#
loop_
_entity.id
_entity.type
_entity.pdbx_description
1 polymer ?
#
loop_
_entity_poly.entity_id
_entity_poly.type
_entity_poly.pdbx_seq_one_letter_code
_entity_poly.pdbx_strand_id
1 'polypeptide(L)'
;MGKQKKRKAPAEGVSKRDKRHLVEFGESHPANEEATDTGRTVVVHDHPDASPVDSESDMNTDSENETDAVTELLSTFSHAANEKSKRAIETESESESSIDDEGGESEQDQCEREDSGEVDGTHDSTHEGLQKESGDELDLLDAGTEKDLPQTDDPFLVHFEWDLDCDSFPLDGAAHVKTVLQWPALGNLRVISLADNKRDVPLQRCTRLSQLHIRPSIVAPTLTPLQLEIMSVLITYRDFLHSERTLEKGEEIRQAYCLHALNHMLKTRSRILHHNAKLHKGAASEFRDQGLTRPKVLIVVPFRESALRIVNLLAQLLGAKDVVNKGRFHKEFEEPEENKDRKKMERPADYEATFAGNTDDSFRIGIRLAGKTLRLYSEFYFSDIIVASPLGLRTVIGAEGEKGRDFDFLSSVEVVVIDQAEVFLMQNWDHLLHLLAHINKQPGEAHGADFSRARLWCVQGWGNRFRQTAVFSSVAQAPINALLSRHAQSYAGSVAVVNSVAVGHISSVAVVLPQLYRRFECGSSVDAPDARFQFFVEKVLPQLTAGDAEGSHHVLVYVKTYFDFVRLRNHLRREGHSFTQTCEYTTNEKVARARNIFFRGYRRMLLYTERFHFYRRYRIKGVRHLVFYE
;
A
#
# COMPACT_ATOMS: atom_id res chain seq x y z
N MET A 1 55.32 -25.64 -19.39
CA MET A 1 53.92 -26.02 -19.15
C MET A 1 53.80 -26.35 -17.65
N GLY A 2 53.26 -25.56 -16.73
CA GLY A 2 52.31 -24.45 -16.80
C GLY A 2 50.99 -24.89 -16.18
N LYS A 3 50.74 -24.55 -14.90
CA LYS A 3 49.39 -24.32 -14.31
C LYS A 3 49.52 -23.68 -12.92
N GLN A 4 49.46 -22.35 -12.87
CA GLN A 4 49.25 -21.56 -11.66
C GLN A 4 47.80 -21.73 -11.17
N LYS A 5 47.63 -22.05 -9.88
CA LYS A 5 46.34 -21.98 -9.17
C LYS A 5 46.00 -20.51 -8.87
N LYS A 6 44.90 -20.01 -9.46
CA LYS A 6 44.31 -18.71 -9.11
C LYS A 6 43.69 -18.77 -7.70
N ARG A 7 44.12 -17.89 -6.79
CA ARG A 7 43.44 -17.62 -5.50
C ARG A 7 42.15 -16.83 -5.80
N LYS A 8 40.98 -17.35 -5.39
CA LYS A 8 39.73 -16.57 -5.31
C LYS A 8 39.81 -15.67 -4.06
N ALA A 9 39.42 -14.41 -4.20
CA ALA A 9 39.25 -13.46 -3.09
C ALA A 9 38.05 -13.90 -2.20
N PRO A 10 38.06 -13.61 -0.89
CA PRO A 10 36.94 -13.92 -0.01
C PRO A 10 35.80 -12.95 -0.27
N ALA A 11 34.59 -13.47 -0.46
CA ALA A 11 33.36 -12.67 -0.41
C ALA A 11 33.14 -12.22 1.04
N GLU A 12 32.94 -10.91 1.24
CA GLU A 12 32.68 -10.31 2.55
C GLU A 12 31.34 -10.84 3.11
N GLY A 13 31.40 -11.54 4.24
CA GLY A 13 30.22 -12.01 4.96
C GLY A 13 29.49 -10.87 5.67
N VAL A 14 28.16 -10.85 5.52
CA VAL A 14 27.23 -9.89 6.13
C VAL A 14 27.32 -9.89 7.67
N SER A 15 27.33 -8.71 8.29
CA SER A 15 27.48 -8.59 9.75
C SER A 15 26.27 -9.16 10.52
N LYS A 16 26.47 -9.61 11.77
CA LYS A 16 25.38 -10.12 12.64
C LYS A 16 24.26 -9.08 12.85
N ARG A 17 24.58 -7.79 12.77
CA ARG A 17 23.60 -6.69 12.88
C ARG A 17 22.69 -6.61 11.65
N ASP A 18 23.25 -6.87 10.47
CA ASP A 18 22.53 -6.82 9.20
C ASP A 18 21.66 -8.08 8.99
N LYS A 19 22.03 -9.22 9.59
CA LYS A 19 21.19 -10.43 9.63
C LYS A 19 19.95 -10.27 10.54
N ARG A 20 20.05 -9.52 11.64
CA ARG A 20 18.86 -9.17 12.46
C ARG A 20 17.89 -8.26 11.71
N HIS A 21 18.41 -7.40 10.84
CA HIS A 21 17.60 -6.50 10.01
C HIS A 21 16.66 -7.25 9.05
N LEU A 22 17.12 -8.38 8.48
CA LEU A 22 16.32 -9.24 7.60
C LEU A 22 15.13 -9.90 8.33
N VAL A 23 15.33 -10.26 9.60
CA VAL A 23 14.31 -10.92 10.45
C VAL A 23 13.31 -9.93 11.02
N GLU A 24 13.74 -8.72 11.39
CA GLU A 24 12.86 -7.70 11.97
C GLU A 24 12.07 -6.89 10.95
N PHE A 25 12.58 -6.73 9.71
CA PHE A 25 12.00 -5.79 8.73
C PHE A 25 11.66 -6.41 7.37
N GLY A 26 11.98 -7.69 7.13
CA GLY A 26 11.50 -8.45 5.97
C GLY A 26 12.07 -8.07 4.59
N GLU A 27 13.04 -7.16 4.53
CA GLU A 27 13.67 -6.73 3.27
C GLU A 27 14.90 -7.60 2.95
N SER A 28 14.94 -8.26 1.78
CA SER A 28 16.12 -8.98 1.31
C SER A 28 17.29 -8.02 1.04
N HIS A 29 18.46 -8.35 1.61
CA HIS A 29 19.70 -7.58 1.37
C HIS A 29 20.20 -7.81 -0.07
N PRO A 30 20.64 -6.77 -0.81
CA PRO A 30 21.13 -6.86 -2.19
C PRO A 30 22.43 -7.68 -2.38
N ALA A 31 22.92 -8.32 -1.31
CA ALA A 31 23.99 -9.31 -1.40
C ALA A 31 23.44 -10.71 -1.76
N ASN A 32 22.12 -10.86 -1.81
CA ASN A 32 21.42 -12.09 -2.14
C ASN A 32 20.82 -12.09 -3.56
N GLU A 33 21.04 -11.02 -4.35
CA GLU A 33 20.69 -11.02 -5.78
C GLU A 33 21.87 -11.64 -6.57
N GLU A 34 21.66 -12.83 -7.13
CA GLU A 34 22.62 -13.41 -8.06
C GLU A 34 22.53 -12.67 -9.40
N ALA A 35 23.61 -11.98 -9.78
CA ALA A 35 23.72 -11.37 -11.09
C ALA A 35 23.78 -12.45 -12.18
N THR A 36 22.75 -12.53 -13.01
CA THR A 36 22.78 -13.34 -14.25
C THR A 36 23.48 -12.55 -15.35
N ASP A 37 24.79 -12.72 -15.46
CA ASP A 37 25.62 -12.16 -16.53
C ASP A 37 25.56 -13.06 -17.77
N THR A 38 24.83 -12.64 -18.82
CA THR A 38 25.19 -12.94 -20.22
C THR A 38 24.44 -12.01 -21.18
N GLY A 39 25.15 -11.06 -21.78
CA GLY A 39 24.64 -10.32 -22.94
C GLY A 39 25.54 -9.15 -23.34
N ARG A 40 26.55 -9.41 -24.18
CA ARG A 40 27.45 -8.39 -24.71
C ARG A 40 26.93 -7.91 -26.05
N THR A 41 26.71 -6.61 -26.22
CA THR A 41 26.64 -5.98 -27.55
C THR A 41 27.35 -4.64 -27.55
N VAL A 42 28.18 -4.45 -28.57
CA VAL A 42 29.00 -3.28 -28.87
C VAL A 42 28.23 -2.40 -29.85
N VAL A 43 28.15 -1.08 -29.61
CA VAL A 43 27.91 -0.10 -30.69
C VAL A 43 28.80 1.13 -30.50
N VAL A 44 29.20 1.66 -31.64
CA VAL A 44 30.33 2.52 -32.00
C VAL A 44 30.19 3.97 -31.51
N HIS A 45 31.33 4.61 -31.21
CA HIS A 45 31.43 6.04 -30.86
C HIS A 45 31.22 6.97 -32.07
N ASP A 46 30.51 8.08 -31.83
CA ASP A 46 30.40 9.24 -32.73
C ASP A 46 31.69 10.08 -32.79
N HIS A 47 31.88 10.78 -33.92
CA HIS A 47 32.64 12.04 -33.96
C HIS A 47 32.05 13.03 -34.99
N PRO A 48 32.33 14.35 -34.81
CA PRO A 48 31.37 15.44 -35.01
C PRO A 48 31.67 16.37 -36.20
N ASP A 49 30.77 17.36 -36.38
CA ASP A 49 30.84 18.60 -37.18
C ASP A 49 30.62 18.54 -38.71
N ALA A 50 29.47 19.08 -39.16
CA ALA A 50 29.36 20.29 -39.99
C ALA A 50 27.91 20.48 -40.53
N SER A 51 27.30 21.63 -40.24
CA SER A 51 26.09 22.18 -40.90
C SER A 51 26.45 22.99 -42.17
N PRO A 52 25.53 23.58 -42.98
CA PRO A 52 24.09 23.34 -43.24
C PRO A 52 23.74 23.26 -44.77
N VAL A 53 22.57 22.73 -45.17
CA VAL A 53 21.94 23.06 -46.47
C VAL A 53 20.40 22.99 -46.37
N ASP A 54 19.75 23.99 -46.96
CA ASP A 54 18.32 24.27 -47.06
C ASP A 54 17.49 23.31 -47.95
N SER A 55 16.17 23.34 -47.68
CA SER A 55 15.02 23.23 -48.62
C SER A 55 14.79 21.93 -49.41
N GLU A 56 13.72 21.19 -49.11
CA GLU A 56 12.39 21.26 -49.74
C GLU A 56 11.51 20.07 -49.31
N SER A 57 10.20 20.27 -49.51
CA SER A 57 9.06 19.40 -49.23
C SER A 57 9.19 17.96 -49.70
N ASP A 58 8.63 17.03 -48.92
CA ASP A 58 7.78 15.97 -49.50
C ASP A 58 6.75 15.46 -48.49
N MET A 59 5.51 15.43 -48.95
CA MET A 59 4.39 14.71 -48.35
C MET A 59 4.62 13.21 -48.54
N ASN A 60 4.60 12.43 -47.47
CA ASN A 60 4.06 11.07 -47.52
C ASN A 60 3.52 10.65 -46.15
N THR A 61 2.26 10.24 -46.21
CA THR A 61 1.57 9.38 -45.26
C THR A 61 2.37 8.11 -44.99
N ASP A 62 2.59 7.77 -43.73
CA ASP A 62 2.60 6.39 -43.28
C ASP A 62 2.18 6.28 -41.81
N SER A 63 1.21 5.40 -41.60
CA SER A 63 0.67 4.95 -40.34
C SER A 63 1.60 3.91 -39.73
N GLU A 64 2.17 4.16 -38.55
CA GLU A 64 2.89 3.12 -37.79
C GLU A 64 2.48 3.08 -36.31
N ASN A 65 2.27 1.84 -35.88
CA ASN A 65 1.65 1.38 -34.64
C ASN A 65 2.41 1.77 -33.37
N GLU A 66 1.76 2.51 -32.46
CA GLU A 66 2.13 2.56 -31.04
C GLU A 66 1.54 1.35 -30.29
N THR A 67 2.10 0.16 -30.50
CA THR A 67 1.83 -1.00 -29.63
C THR A 67 3.08 -1.89 -29.57
N ASP A 68 3.90 -1.77 -28.52
CA ASP A 68 4.50 -2.96 -27.86
C ASP A 68 5.35 -2.74 -26.59
N ALA A 69 5.59 -1.51 -26.12
CA ALA A 69 6.45 -1.32 -24.94
C ALA A 69 5.89 -1.88 -23.61
N VAL A 70 4.57 -2.05 -23.50
CA VAL A 70 3.90 -2.54 -22.28
C VAL A 70 3.76 -4.06 -22.29
N THR A 71 3.55 -4.65 -23.47
CA THR A 71 3.43 -6.09 -23.69
C THR A 71 4.79 -6.79 -23.58
N GLU A 72 5.86 -6.14 -24.05
CA GLU A 72 7.24 -6.63 -23.89
C GLU A 72 7.66 -6.67 -22.41
N LEU A 73 7.26 -5.66 -21.62
CA LEU A 73 7.45 -5.57 -20.17
C LEU A 73 6.68 -6.64 -19.36
N LEU A 74 5.58 -7.18 -19.91
CA LEU A 74 4.77 -8.22 -19.28
C LEU A 74 5.30 -9.63 -19.56
N SER A 75 6.06 -9.80 -20.64
CA SER A 75 6.57 -11.11 -21.09
C SER A 75 7.81 -11.60 -20.33
N THR A 76 8.54 -10.71 -19.66
CA THR A 76 9.80 -11.02 -18.97
C THR A 76 9.63 -11.67 -17.59
N PHE A 77 8.41 -11.73 -17.06
CA PHE A 77 8.14 -12.24 -15.71
C PHE A 77 7.46 -13.63 -15.67
N SER A 78 7.23 -14.28 -16.81
CA SER A 78 6.45 -15.53 -16.88
C SER A 78 7.25 -16.83 -16.81
N HIS A 79 8.56 -16.80 -16.57
CA HIS A 79 9.37 -18.02 -16.45
C HIS A 79 10.09 -18.15 -15.10
N ALA A 80 9.46 -18.88 -14.17
CA ALA A 80 10.14 -19.85 -13.29
C ALA A 80 9.12 -20.63 -12.43
N ALA A 81 8.54 -21.67 -13.01
CA ALA A 81 7.92 -22.76 -12.27
C ALA A 81 8.52 -24.08 -12.78
N ASN A 82 9.48 -24.66 -12.04
CA ASN A 82 9.56 -26.12 -11.86
C ASN A 82 10.53 -26.57 -10.75
N GLU A 83 10.23 -27.75 -10.22
CA GLU A 83 10.62 -28.39 -8.95
C GLU A 83 12.07 -28.95 -8.76
N LYS A 84 12.38 -29.20 -7.46
CA LYS A 84 13.20 -30.26 -6.82
C LYS A 84 14.73 -30.09 -6.68
N SER A 85 15.22 -30.03 -5.42
CA SER A 85 15.87 -31.18 -4.74
C SER A 85 16.29 -30.89 -3.29
N LYS A 86 16.12 -31.90 -2.44
CA LYS A 86 16.46 -32.00 -1.00
C LYS A 86 17.98 -32.02 -0.75
N ARG A 87 18.43 -31.48 0.40
CA ARG A 87 19.38 -32.14 1.34
C ARG A 87 19.54 -31.37 2.67
N ALA A 88 19.51 -32.13 3.76
CA ALA A 88 19.86 -31.74 5.13
C ALA A 88 21.38 -31.76 5.36
N ILE A 89 21.86 -31.11 6.42
CA ILE A 89 23.03 -31.35 7.30
C ILE A 89 23.09 -30.11 8.23
N GLU A 90 22.71 -30.21 9.50
CA GLU A 90 23.48 -30.62 10.68
C GLU A 90 24.57 -29.62 11.14
N THR A 91 24.46 -29.33 12.43
CA THR A 91 25.12 -28.37 13.33
C THR A 91 26.62 -28.65 13.48
N GLU A 92 27.45 -27.61 13.59
CA GLU A 92 28.60 -27.61 14.52
C GLU A 92 28.87 -26.20 15.09
N SER A 93 29.02 -26.18 16.41
CA SER A 93 29.44 -25.09 17.28
C SER A 93 30.96 -25.01 17.32
N GLU A 94 31.56 -23.82 17.24
CA GLU A 94 32.83 -23.54 17.93
C GLU A 94 32.90 -22.11 18.46
N SER A 95 33.25 -22.05 19.73
CA SER A 95 33.74 -20.93 20.53
C SER A 95 35.14 -20.52 20.09
N GLU A 96 35.48 -19.23 20.15
CA GLU A 96 36.76 -18.80 20.74
C GLU A 96 36.69 -17.36 21.26
N SER A 97 37.35 -17.21 22.40
CA SER A 97 37.56 -16.08 23.27
C SER A 97 38.72 -15.18 22.82
N SER A 98 38.69 -13.91 23.21
CA SER A 98 39.90 -13.24 23.70
C SER A 98 39.54 -12.01 24.54
N ILE A 99 39.99 -12.09 25.78
CA ILE A 99 40.03 -11.09 26.85
C ILE A 99 41.03 -9.98 26.48
N ASP A 100 40.74 -8.74 26.90
CA ASP A 100 41.72 -7.90 27.62
C ASP A 100 40.96 -6.86 28.46
N ASP A 101 41.26 -6.93 29.76
CA ASP A 101 40.74 -6.14 30.88
C ASP A 101 41.85 -5.22 31.39
N GLU A 102 41.44 -4.10 31.98
CA GLU A 102 42.13 -3.19 32.94
C GLU A 102 41.49 -1.78 32.78
N GLY A 103 40.90 -1.12 33.78
CA GLY A 103 40.66 -1.40 35.19
C GLY A 103 40.40 -0.07 35.93
N GLY A 104 39.38 -0.07 36.81
CA GLY A 104 39.18 0.88 37.93
C GLY A 104 38.50 2.24 37.63
N GLU A 105 37.53 2.76 38.39
CA GLU A 105 36.90 2.37 39.65
C GLU A 105 35.45 2.94 39.76
N SER A 106 34.62 2.15 40.46
CA SER A 106 33.37 2.37 41.23
C SER A 106 32.59 3.70 41.22
N GLU A 107 31.26 3.60 41.08
CA GLU A 107 30.30 3.70 42.21
C GLU A 107 28.92 3.08 41.85
N GLN A 108 28.27 2.57 42.89
CA GLN A 108 27.12 1.65 42.92
C GLN A 108 25.78 2.32 42.57
N ASP A 109 24.84 1.57 41.97
CA ASP A 109 23.52 1.42 42.60
C ASP A 109 22.78 0.16 42.12
N GLN A 110 22.05 -0.43 43.06
CA GLN A 110 21.45 -1.76 43.07
C GLN A 110 20.20 -1.85 42.18
N CYS A 111 20.02 -3.00 41.52
CA CYS A 111 18.70 -3.48 41.14
C CYS A 111 18.72 -5.02 41.17
N GLU A 112 17.97 -5.57 42.13
CA GLU A 112 17.82 -6.99 42.39
C GLU A 112 17.10 -7.68 41.21
N ARG A 113 17.65 -8.84 40.82
CA ARG A 113 16.96 -9.84 40.00
C ARG A 113 16.42 -10.90 40.95
N GLU A 114 15.13 -11.18 40.84
CA GLU A 114 14.64 -12.54 41.05
C GLU A 114 14.06 -13.04 39.73
N ASP A 115 14.60 -14.19 39.33
CA ASP A 115 14.15 -15.04 38.24
C ASP A 115 13.24 -16.13 38.81
N SER A 116 12.47 -16.75 37.92
CA SER A 116 11.79 -18.03 38.00
C SER A 116 10.28 -18.08 38.33
N GLY A 117 9.60 -18.87 37.50
CA GLY A 117 8.24 -19.39 37.68
C GLY A 117 7.23 -18.76 36.69
N GLU A 118 6.46 -19.48 35.89
CA GLU A 118 6.26 -20.90 35.68
C GLU A 118 5.36 -21.00 34.45
N VAL A 119 5.66 -21.91 33.53
CA VAL A 119 4.77 -22.26 32.43
C VAL A 119 3.75 -23.22 33.02
N ASP A 120 2.54 -22.74 33.33
CA ASP A 120 1.42 -23.62 33.62
C ASP A 120 0.55 -23.78 32.37
N GLY A 121 0.69 -24.96 31.77
CA GLY A 121 -0.26 -25.49 30.81
C GLY A 121 -1.43 -26.07 31.58
N THR A 122 -2.50 -25.29 31.72
CA THR A 122 -3.82 -25.82 31.99
C THR A 122 -4.58 -25.93 30.67
N HIS A 123 -4.59 -27.16 30.15
CA HIS A 123 -5.70 -27.67 29.35
C HIS A 123 -6.98 -27.50 30.18
N ASP A 124 -7.76 -26.45 29.93
CA ASP A 124 -9.18 -26.47 30.28
C ASP A 124 -9.98 -26.90 29.06
N SER A 125 -10.39 -28.16 29.09
CA SER A 125 -11.38 -28.73 28.21
C SER A 125 -12.77 -28.22 28.62
N THR A 126 -13.13 -27.01 28.23
CA THR A 126 -14.52 -26.55 28.20
C THR A 126 -15.05 -26.71 26.77
N HIS A 127 -15.25 -27.96 26.40
CA HIS A 127 -15.98 -28.37 25.20
C HIS A 127 -17.49 -28.29 25.48
N GLU A 128 -18.01 -27.11 25.82
CA GLU A 128 -19.46 -26.86 25.96
C GLU A 128 -19.76 -25.36 25.73
N GLY A 129 -19.78 -24.98 24.45
CA GLY A 129 -20.24 -23.67 23.98
C GLY A 129 -20.76 -23.69 22.54
N LEU A 130 -20.86 -24.87 21.94
CA LEU A 130 -21.60 -25.08 20.69
C LEU A 130 -23.08 -25.21 21.07
N GLN A 131 -23.93 -24.35 20.51
CA GLN A 131 -25.38 -24.21 20.73
C GLN A 131 -25.80 -23.18 21.81
N LYS A 132 -25.72 -21.90 21.47
CA LYS A 132 -26.76 -20.85 21.73
C LYS A 132 -26.25 -19.45 21.35
N GLU A 133 -25.96 -19.20 20.08
CA GLU A 133 -25.89 -17.83 19.54
C GLU A 133 -26.89 -17.61 18.38
N SER A 134 -27.88 -18.49 18.23
CA SER A 134 -28.97 -18.33 17.26
C SER A 134 -30.12 -17.44 17.76
N GLY A 135 -30.02 -16.91 18.98
CA GLY A 135 -31.10 -16.15 19.64
C GLY A 135 -31.04 -14.62 19.42
N ASP A 136 -29.85 -14.07 19.21
CA ASP A 136 -29.64 -12.61 19.09
C ASP A 136 -29.71 -12.10 17.64
N GLU A 137 -29.97 -12.97 16.68
CA GLU A 137 -30.14 -12.60 15.26
C GLU A 137 -31.58 -12.21 14.90
N LEU A 138 -32.55 -12.42 15.80
CA LEU A 138 -33.97 -12.22 15.50
C LEU A 138 -34.55 -10.87 15.94
N ASP A 139 -33.84 -10.08 16.75
CA ASP A 139 -34.29 -8.76 17.18
C ASP A 139 -33.33 -7.69 16.64
N LEU A 140 -33.78 -6.92 15.64
CA LEU A 140 -33.41 -5.52 15.34
C LEU A 140 -33.43 -5.14 13.83
N LEU A 141 -34.39 -5.64 13.04
CA LEU A 141 -34.85 -4.89 11.86
C LEU A 141 -36.37 -4.95 11.73
N ASP A 142 -36.94 -3.75 11.63
CA ASP A 142 -38.34 -3.42 11.46
C ASP A 142 -39.00 -4.26 10.36
N ALA A 143 -40.02 -5.03 10.75
CA ALA A 143 -40.91 -5.77 9.86
C ALA A 143 -41.67 -4.87 8.85
N GLY A 144 -41.45 -3.55 8.88
CA GLY A 144 -41.89 -2.60 7.86
C GLY A 144 -41.06 -2.53 6.57
N THR A 145 -39.91 -3.23 6.45
CA THR A 145 -39.08 -3.21 5.22
C THR A 145 -39.44 -4.27 4.17
N GLU A 146 -40.61 -4.91 4.28
CA GLU A 146 -41.13 -5.89 3.32
C GLU A 146 -41.41 -5.34 1.91
N LYS A 147 -41.18 -4.04 1.63
CA LYS A 147 -41.49 -3.41 0.33
C LYS A 147 -40.32 -2.77 -0.45
N ASP A 148 -39.09 -2.78 0.05
CA ASP A 148 -37.97 -2.06 -0.61
C ASP A 148 -36.90 -3.00 -1.22
N LEU A 149 -37.30 -3.75 -2.25
CA LEU A 149 -36.37 -4.14 -3.31
C LEU A 149 -36.91 -3.57 -4.62
N PRO A 150 -36.40 -2.40 -5.07
CA PRO A 150 -36.66 -1.98 -6.43
C PRO A 150 -36.22 -3.07 -7.41
N GLN A 151 -37.03 -3.25 -8.45
CA GLN A 151 -36.76 -4.08 -9.62
C GLN A 151 -35.32 -3.87 -10.13
N THR A 152 -34.63 -4.97 -10.48
CA THR A 152 -33.60 -5.18 -11.53
C THR A 152 -32.48 -4.15 -11.81
N ASP A 153 -32.52 -2.94 -11.26
CA ASP A 153 -31.71 -1.78 -11.67
C ASP A 153 -30.74 -1.31 -10.57
N ASP A 154 -30.80 -1.86 -9.33
CA ASP A 154 -29.80 -1.55 -8.29
C ASP A 154 -28.42 -2.09 -8.73
N PRO A 155 -27.39 -1.23 -8.90
CA PRO A 155 -26.04 -1.65 -9.26
C PRO A 155 -25.46 -2.75 -8.37
N PHE A 156 -25.82 -2.79 -7.08
CA PHE A 156 -25.39 -3.85 -6.17
C PHE A 156 -25.92 -5.23 -6.59
N LEU A 157 -27.20 -5.33 -6.95
CA LEU A 157 -27.80 -6.60 -7.35
C LEU A 157 -27.28 -7.03 -8.72
N VAL A 158 -27.18 -6.08 -9.66
CA VAL A 158 -26.60 -6.33 -10.99
C VAL A 158 -25.17 -6.84 -10.86
N HIS A 159 -24.39 -6.30 -9.93
CA HIS A 159 -22.99 -6.70 -9.76
C HIS A 159 -22.82 -8.06 -9.07
N PHE A 160 -23.54 -8.30 -7.98
CA PHE A 160 -23.27 -9.47 -7.13
C PHE A 160 -24.20 -10.66 -7.34
N GLU A 161 -25.41 -10.47 -7.87
CA GLU A 161 -26.37 -11.56 -8.15
C GLU A 161 -26.15 -12.13 -9.54
N TRP A 162 -24.96 -12.70 -9.73
CA TRP A 162 -24.58 -13.39 -10.95
C TRP A 162 -24.31 -14.87 -10.66
N ASP A 163 -25.29 -15.71 -10.98
CA ASP A 163 -25.13 -17.15 -10.93
C ASP A 163 -24.34 -17.62 -12.16
N LEU A 164 -23.09 -18.00 -11.94
CA LEU A 164 -22.18 -18.50 -12.95
C LEU A 164 -21.96 -20.00 -12.78
N ASP A 165 -22.76 -20.79 -13.49
CA ASP A 165 -22.61 -22.24 -13.55
C ASP A 165 -21.83 -22.64 -14.81
N CYS A 166 -20.58 -22.19 -14.89
CA CYS A 166 -19.67 -22.47 -16.01
C CYS A 166 -18.24 -22.70 -15.51
N ASP A 167 -17.44 -23.45 -16.29
CA ASP A 167 -16.07 -23.82 -15.89
C ASP A 167 -15.05 -22.68 -16.08
N SER A 168 -15.35 -21.73 -16.98
CA SER A 168 -14.52 -20.58 -17.29
C SER A 168 -15.28 -19.27 -17.10
N PHE A 169 -14.60 -18.19 -16.72
CA PHE A 169 -15.27 -16.91 -16.51
C PHE A 169 -15.73 -16.32 -17.86
N PRO A 170 -17.00 -15.89 -18.02
CA PRO A 170 -17.54 -15.54 -19.34
C PRO A 170 -16.89 -14.36 -20.06
N LEU A 171 -16.18 -13.50 -19.32
CA LEU A 171 -15.51 -12.32 -19.87
C LEU A 171 -13.97 -12.50 -19.92
N ASP A 172 -13.47 -13.71 -19.71
CA ASP A 172 -12.05 -13.99 -19.90
C ASP A 172 -11.70 -13.76 -21.38
N GLY A 173 -10.66 -12.95 -21.62
CA GLY A 173 -10.24 -12.56 -22.98
C GLY A 173 -11.07 -11.44 -23.62
N ALA A 174 -12.06 -10.88 -22.92
CA ALA A 174 -12.82 -9.73 -23.42
C ALA A 174 -11.90 -8.52 -23.68
N ALA A 175 -12.10 -7.85 -24.81
CA ALA A 175 -11.32 -6.68 -25.18
C ALA A 175 -11.61 -5.50 -24.23
N HIS A 176 -10.56 -4.77 -23.83
CA HIS A 176 -10.71 -3.55 -23.04
C HIS A 176 -11.10 -2.37 -23.91
N VAL A 177 -12.26 -1.76 -23.64
CA VAL A 177 -12.72 -0.53 -24.27
C VAL A 177 -12.32 0.65 -23.40
N LYS A 178 -11.49 1.54 -23.94
CA LYS A 178 -11.04 2.76 -23.24
C LYS A 178 -11.87 3.95 -23.68
N THR A 179 -12.44 4.67 -22.73
CA THR A 179 -13.15 5.93 -22.98
C THR A 179 -12.67 7.00 -22.02
N VAL A 180 -12.87 8.26 -22.41
CA VAL A 180 -12.55 9.41 -21.56
C VAL A 180 -13.84 10.17 -21.30
N LEU A 181 -14.12 10.44 -20.02
CA LEU A 181 -15.21 11.28 -19.58
C LEU A 181 -14.64 12.52 -18.89
N GLN A 182 -15.39 13.62 -18.90
CA GLN A 182 -15.02 14.83 -18.18
C GLN A 182 -16.14 15.23 -17.23
N TRP A 183 -15.85 15.24 -15.94
CA TRP A 183 -16.79 15.64 -14.89
C TRP A 183 -16.33 16.92 -14.17
N PRO A 184 -17.27 17.75 -13.66
CA PRO A 184 -16.93 19.01 -13.03
C PRO A 184 -15.96 18.94 -11.83
N ALA A 185 -16.15 17.99 -10.90
CA ALA A 185 -15.35 17.94 -9.68
C ALA A 185 -14.12 17.02 -9.79
N LEU A 186 -14.24 15.88 -10.47
CA LEU A 186 -13.15 14.93 -10.70
C LEU A 186 -12.30 15.25 -11.94
N GLY A 187 -12.80 16.04 -12.88
CA GLY A 187 -12.10 16.37 -14.12
C GLY A 187 -12.12 15.21 -15.13
N ASN A 188 -10.98 14.93 -15.75
CA ASN A 188 -10.79 13.90 -16.76
C ASN A 188 -10.72 12.50 -16.12
N LEU A 189 -11.62 11.64 -16.55
CA LEU A 189 -11.75 10.26 -16.11
C LEU A 189 -11.40 9.34 -17.27
N ARG A 190 -10.38 8.50 -17.11
CA ARG A 190 -10.12 7.37 -18.00
C ARG A 190 -10.91 6.18 -17.51
N VAL A 191 -11.85 5.71 -18.33
CA VAL A 191 -12.70 4.56 -18.04
C VAL A 191 -12.25 3.39 -18.90
N ILE A 192 -12.10 2.23 -18.29
CA ILE A 192 -11.83 0.96 -18.97
C ILE A 192 -13.02 0.05 -18.69
N SER A 193 -13.75 -0.33 -19.73
CA SER A 193 -14.83 -1.32 -19.67
C SER A 193 -14.44 -2.59 -20.43
N LEU A 194 -15.12 -3.70 -20.15
CA LEU A 194 -14.99 -4.92 -20.93
C LEU A 194 -16.03 -4.95 -22.05
N ALA A 195 -15.59 -5.22 -23.28
CA ALA A 195 -16.49 -5.44 -24.42
C ALA A 195 -17.45 -6.61 -24.12
N ASP A 196 -18.66 -6.53 -24.67
CA ASP A 196 -19.72 -7.55 -24.52
C ASP A 196 -20.18 -7.85 -23.07
N ASN A 197 -19.79 -7.02 -22.10
CA ASN A 197 -20.27 -7.13 -20.73
C ASN A 197 -21.76 -6.72 -20.63
N LYS A 198 -22.65 -7.71 -20.67
CA LYS A 198 -24.11 -7.51 -20.54
C LYS A 198 -24.56 -7.00 -19.18
N ARG A 199 -23.69 -7.06 -18.16
CA ARG A 199 -23.96 -6.60 -16.79
C ARG A 199 -23.26 -5.28 -16.47
N ASP A 200 -22.75 -4.59 -17.50
CA ASP A 200 -22.10 -3.29 -17.33
C ASP A 200 -23.10 -2.28 -16.76
N VAL A 201 -22.80 -1.75 -15.58
CA VAL A 201 -23.58 -0.65 -15.00
C VAL A 201 -23.09 0.65 -15.65
N PRO A 202 -23.99 1.41 -16.32
CA PRO A 202 -23.61 2.65 -16.97
C PRO A 202 -23.00 3.65 -15.97
N LEU A 203 -21.81 4.14 -16.27
CA LEU A 203 -21.15 5.15 -15.45
C LEU A 203 -21.79 6.52 -15.72
N GLN A 204 -22.67 6.96 -14.82
CA GLN A 204 -23.39 8.22 -14.92
C GLN A 204 -23.17 9.09 -13.69
N ARG A 205 -22.98 10.40 -13.92
CA ARG A 205 -22.81 11.37 -12.85
C ARG A 205 -24.12 11.56 -12.09
N CYS A 206 -24.15 11.16 -10.83
CA CYS A 206 -25.24 11.42 -9.92
C CYS A 206 -25.18 12.87 -9.42
N THR A 207 -26.34 13.51 -9.33
CA THR A 207 -26.51 14.89 -8.84
C THR A 207 -27.31 14.95 -7.55
N ARG A 208 -27.97 13.84 -7.18
CA ARG A 208 -28.83 13.73 -6.00
C ARG A 208 -28.56 12.42 -5.27
N LEU A 209 -28.72 12.45 -3.95
CA LEU A 209 -28.54 11.29 -3.07
C LEU A 209 -29.46 10.11 -3.44
N SER A 210 -30.67 10.38 -3.92
CA SER A 210 -31.64 9.35 -4.34
C SER A 210 -31.14 8.49 -5.51
N GLN A 211 -30.17 8.96 -6.30
CA GLN A 211 -29.58 8.20 -7.42
C GLN A 211 -28.49 7.22 -6.96
N LEU A 212 -28.00 7.36 -5.73
CA LEU A 212 -26.89 6.56 -5.19
C LEU A 212 -27.33 5.22 -4.59
N HIS A 213 -28.63 4.91 -4.60
CA HIS A 213 -29.18 3.68 -4.03
C HIS A 213 -28.68 3.41 -2.59
N ILE A 214 -28.65 4.47 -1.77
CA ILE A 214 -28.24 4.39 -0.36
C ILE A 214 -29.42 3.89 0.46
N ARG A 215 -29.17 2.91 1.34
CA ARG A 215 -30.18 2.38 2.26
C ARG A 215 -30.73 3.51 3.17
N PRO A 216 -32.06 3.65 3.32
CA PRO A 216 -32.67 4.67 4.19
C PRO A 216 -32.27 4.56 5.67
N SER A 217 -31.81 3.38 6.09
CA SER A 217 -31.32 3.16 7.45
C SER A 217 -29.99 3.87 7.73
N ILE A 218 -29.27 4.35 6.71
CA ILE A 218 -28.03 5.11 6.88
C ILE A 218 -28.37 6.59 7.10
N VAL A 219 -27.75 7.19 8.10
CA VAL A 219 -27.81 8.64 8.37
C VAL A 219 -26.84 9.34 7.41
N ALA A 220 -27.19 9.37 6.13
CA ALA A 220 -26.34 9.94 5.10
C ALA A 220 -26.36 11.48 5.19
N PRO A 221 -25.19 12.15 5.28
CA PRO A 221 -25.11 13.60 5.30
C PRO A 221 -25.44 14.19 3.93
N THR A 222 -25.63 15.51 3.88
CA THR A 222 -25.65 16.24 2.61
C THR A 222 -24.28 16.12 1.95
N LEU A 223 -24.26 15.53 0.75
CA LEU A 223 -23.02 15.27 0.02
C LEU A 223 -22.59 16.48 -0.82
N THR A 224 -21.29 16.76 -0.82
CA THR A 224 -20.68 17.77 -1.70
C THR A 224 -20.69 17.29 -3.17
N PRO A 225 -20.48 18.19 -4.15
CA PRO A 225 -20.35 17.80 -5.56
C PRO A 225 -19.27 16.75 -5.80
N LEU A 226 -18.12 16.86 -5.11
CA LEU A 226 -17.04 15.88 -5.18
C LEU A 226 -17.48 14.52 -4.63
N GLN A 227 -18.13 14.50 -3.47
CA GLN A 227 -18.64 13.26 -2.88
C GLN A 227 -19.68 12.57 -3.77
N LEU A 228 -20.58 13.33 -4.38
CA LEU A 228 -21.55 12.79 -5.33
C LEU A 228 -20.87 12.14 -6.53
N GLU A 229 -19.84 12.77 -7.09
CA GLU A 229 -19.07 12.22 -8.20
C GLU A 229 -18.28 10.96 -7.80
N ILE A 230 -17.56 10.99 -6.67
CA ILE A 230 -16.87 9.79 -6.15
C ILE A 230 -17.86 8.65 -5.93
N MET A 231 -19.00 8.93 -5.28
CA MET A 231 -20.04 7.93 -5.06
C MET A 231 -20.63 7.42 -6.37
N SER A 232 -20.77 8.27 -7.39
CA SER A 232 -21.24 7.86 -8.73
C SER A 232 -20.35 6.80 -9.37
N VAL A 233 -19.03 6.86 -9.12
CA VAL A 233 -18.10 5.81 -9.53
C VAL A 233 -18.25 4.59 -8.63
N LEU A 234 -18.19 4.79 -7.31
CA LEU A 234 -18.14 3.68 -6.34
C LEU A 234 -19.37 2.76 -6.43
N ILE A 235 -20.58 3.29 -6.63
CA ILE A 235 -21.80 2.48 -6.72
C ILE A 235 -21.81 1.52 -7.93
N THR A 236 -21.00 1.77 -8.95
CA THR A 236 -20.90 0.89 -10.13
C THR A 236 -19.97 -0.31 -9.92
N TYR A 237 -19.33 -0.42 -8.74
CA TYR A 237 -18.36 -1.47 -8.41
C TYR A 237 -17.15 -1.58 -9.36
N ARG A 238 -16.91 -0.52 -10.13
CA ARG A 238 -15.68 -0.33 -10.91
C ARG A 238 -14.52 -0.06 -9.98
N ASP A 239 -13.36 -0.60 -10.31
CA ASP A 239 -12.11 -0.24 -9.65
C ASP A 239 -11.85 1.26 -9.83
N PHE A 240 -11.36 1.94 -8.80
CA PHE A 240 -11.23 3.40 -8.82
C PHE A 240 -9.84 3.83 -8.38
N LEU A 241 -9.20 4.71 -9.15
CA LEU A 241 -7.95 5.37 -8.79
C LEU A 241 -8.14 6.89 -8.81
N HIS A 242 -8.01 7.50 -7.64
CA HIS A 242 -8.04 8.94 -7.47
C HIS A 242 -6.71 9.41 -6.87
N SER A 243 -5.87 10.05 -7.68
CA SER A 243 -4.51 10.47 -7.34
C SER A 243 -4.37 11.96 -6.99
N GLU A 244 -5.50 12.66 -6.80
CA GLU A 244 -5.56 14.10 -6.52
C GLU A 244 -6.20 14.43 -5.17
N ARG A 245 -6.02 13.52 -4.20
CA ARG A 245 -6.42 13.75 -2.81
C ARG A 245 -5.66 14.96 -2.28
N THR A 246 -6.38 15.97 -1.77
CA THR A 246 -5.78 17.12 -1.07
C THR A 246 -6.11 17.07 0.42
N LEU A 247 -5.46 17.93 1.21
CA LEU A 247 -5.75 18.05 2.65
C LEU A 247 -7.21 18.45 2.90
N GLU A 248 -7.73 19.38 2.10
CA GLU A 248 -9.09 19.90 2.21
C GLU A 248 -10.14 18.85 1.80
N LYS A 249 -9.88 18.12 0.72
CA LYS A 249 -10.80 17.11 0.16
C LYS A 249 -10.68 15.74 0.85
N GLY A 250 -9.65 15.53 1.67
CA GLY A 250 -9.34 14.23 2.26
C GLY A 250 -10.45 13.66 3.14
N GLU A 251 -11.12 14.51 3.93
CA GLU A 251 -12.25 14.07 4.75
C GLU A 251 -13.53 13.87 3.93
N GLU A 252 -13.74 14.65 2.86
CA GLU A 252 -14.85 14.43 1.93
C GLU A 252 -14.75 13.05 1.25
N ILE A 253 -13.55 12.69 0.80
CA ILE A 253 -13.23 11.38 0.21
C ILE A 253 -13.46 10.27 1.24
N ARG A 254 -13.00 10.46 2.49
CA ARG A 254 -13.20 9.51 3.59
C ARG A 254 -14.68 9.23 3.84
N GLN A 255 -15.47 10.29 3.92
CA GLN A 255 -16.93 10.21 4.05
C GLN A 255 -17.57 9.43 2.90
N ALA A 256 -17.16 9.67 1.66
CA ALA A 256 -17.69 8.96 0.50
C ALA A 256 -17.43 7.45 0.56
N TYR A 257 -16.17 7.02 0.72
CA TYR A 257 -15.90 5.57 0.75
C TYR A 257 -16.45 4.87 2.00
N CYS A 258 -16.54 5.55 3.15
CA CYS A 258 -17.16 4.97 4.36
C CYS A 258 -18.66 4.78 4.16
N LEU A 259 -19.32 5.74 3.51
CA LEU A 259 -20.74 5.64 3.14
C LEU A 259 -20.98 4.48 2.18
N HIS A 260 -20.13 4.34 1.15
CA HIS A 260 -20.17 3.21 0.22
C HIS A 260 -19.96 1.86 0.94
N ALA A 261 -18.91 1.75 1.75
CA ALA A 261 -18.62 0.54 2.53
C ALA A 261 -19.78 0.12 3.43
N LEU A 262 -20.36 1.07 4.17
CA LEU A 262 -21.49 0.81 5.05
C LEU A 262 -22.76 0.43 4.26
N ASN A 263 -23.03 1.12 3.15
CA ASN A 263 -24.15 0.80 2.27
C ASN A 263 -24.03 -0.60 1.68
N HIS A 264 -22.86 -0.96 1.17
CA HIS A 264 -22.56 -2.30 0.68
C HIS A 264 -22.84 -3.36 1.77
N MET A 265 -22.31 -3.15 2.99
CA MET A 265 -22.53 -4.09 4.09
C MET A 265 -23.99 -4.26 4.47
N LEU A 266 -24.74 -3.16 4.58
CA LEU A 266 -26.15 -3.22 4.94
C LEU A 266 -26.98 -3.87 3.82
N LYS A 267 -26.66 -3.64 2.55
CA LYS A 267 -27.30 -4.34 1.42
C LYS A 267 -27.06 -5.86 1.49
N THR A 268 -25.81 -6.28 1.71
CA THR A 268 -25.46 -7.71 1.86
C THR A 268 -26.20 -8.35 3.03
N ARG A 269 -26.21 -7.71 4.20
CA ARG A 269 -26.91 -8.23 5.39
C ARG A 269 -28.43 -8.30 5.21
N SER A 270 -29.05 -7.26 4.64
CA SER A 270 -30.48 -7.28 4.36
C SER A 270 -30.86 -8.41 3.41
N ARG A 271 -30.00 -8.73 2.43
CA ARG A 271 -30.24 -9.84 1.51
C ARG A 271 -30.19 -11.20 2.22
N ILE A 272 -29.17 -11.42 3.05
CA ILE A 272 -29.01 -12.65 3.83
C ILE A 272 -30.19 -12.86 4.78
N LEU A 273 -30.60 -11.82 5.51
CA LEU A 273 -31.74 -11.89 6.43
C LEU A 273 -33.06 -12.20 5.69
N HIS A 274 -33.26 -11.61 4.52
CA HIS A 274 -34.45 -11.87 3.69
C HIS A 274 -34.52 -13.34 3.25
N HIS A 275 -33.38 -13.90 2.81
CA HIS A 275 -33.32 -15.31 2.44
C HIS A 275 -33.46 -16.25 3.64
N ASN A 276 -32.86 -15.92 4.79
CA ASN A 276 -33.08 -16.66 6.04
C ASN A 276 -34.56 -16.71 6.40
N ALA A 277 -35.26 -15.57 6.35
CA ALA A 277 -36.69 -15.50 6.62
C ALA A 277 -37.52 -16.36 5.64
N LYS A 278 -37.13 -16.44 4.36
CA LYS A 278 -37.77 -17.33 3.38
C LYS A 278 -37.52 -18.80 3.64
N LEU A 279 -36.28 -19.17 4.00
CA LEU A 279 -35.91 -20.54 4.37
C LEU A 279 -36.68 -21.00 5.61
N HIS A 280 -36.80 -20.15 6.62
CA HIS A 280 -37.63 -20.42 7.80
C HIS A 280 -39.12 -20.62 7.46
N LYS A 281 -39.62 -19.99 6.39
CA LYS A 281 -40.98 -20.17 5.86
C LYS A 281 -41.11 -21.40 4.95
N GLY A 282 -40.10 -22.26 4.85
CA GLY A 282 -40.14 -23.52 4.10
C GLY A 282 -39.91 -23.38 2.59
N ALA A 283 -39.25 -22.30 2.15
CA ALA A 283 -38.88 -22.16 0.74
C ALA A 283 -37.87 -23.26 0.33
N ALA A 284 -38.14 -23.95 -0.78
CA ALA A 284 -37.29 -25.02 -1.33
C ALA A 284 -36.09 -24.50 -2.16
N SER A 285 -35.80 -23.20 -2.13
CA SER A 285 -34.80 -22.57 -3.01
C SER A 285 -33.40 -22.58 -2.42
N GLU A 286 -32.40 -22.91 -3.26
CA GLU A 286 -30.97 -22.68 -3.00
C GLU A 286 -30.65 -21.18 -3.13
N PHE A 287 -30.58 -20.46 -2.01
CA PHE A 287 -30.15 -19.06 -2.02
C PHE A 287 -28.63 -18.98 -1.94
N ARG A 288 -27.99 -18.49 -3.02
CA ARG A 288 -26.53 -18.30 -3.09
C ARG A 288 -26.14 -16.86 -2.77
N ASP A 289 -26.21 -16.50 -1.51
CA ASP A 289 -26.08 -15.13 -1.02
C ASP A 289 -24.88 -14.88 -0.12
N GLN A 290 -24.10 -15.92 0.20
CA GLN A 290 -22.97 -15.84 1.11
C GLN A 290 -21.61 -15.97 0.39
N GLY A 291 -20.56 -15.54 1.08
CA GLY A 291 -19.17 -15.87 0.70
C GLY A 291 -18.67 -17.09 1.47
N LEU A 292 -17.41 -17.44 1.24
CA LEU A 292 -16.67 -18.46 1.99
C LEU A 292 -16.31 -17.98 3.40
N THR A 293 -16.11 -16.68 3.57
CA THR A 293 -15.88 -16.03 4.86
C THR A 293 -16.77 -14.81 5.01
N ARG A 294 -16.91 -14.37 6.25
CA ARG A 294 -17.78 -13.25 6.61
C ARG A 294 -17.26 -11.87 6.19
N PRO A 295 -15.96 -11.54 6.33
CA PRO A 295 -15.47 -10.21 5.98
C PRO A 295 -15.72 -9.88 4.51
N LYS A 296 -16.44 -8.77 4.26
CA LYS A 296 -16.74 -8.30 2.89
C LYS A 296 -16.02 -7.00 2.55
N VAL A 297 -15.69 -6.19 3.54
CA VAL A 297 -15.02 -4.90 3.32
C VAL A 297 -13.68 -4.87 4.03
N LEU A 298 -12.64 -4.45 3.31
CA LEU A 298 -11.31 -4.18 3.85
C LEU A 298 -10.93 -2.72 3.58
N ILE A 299 -10.61 -1.97 4.62
CA ILE A 299 -10.12 -0.59 4.54
C ILE A 299 -8.68 -0.55 5.06
N VAL A 300 -7.75 -0.23 4.17
CA VAL A 300 -6.32 -0.14 4.45
C VAL A 300 -5.92 1.33 4.56
N VAL A 301 -5.36 1.70 5.71
CA VAL A 301 -4.92 3.07 6.03
C VAL A 301 -3.58 3.07 6.75
N PRO A 302 -2.76 4.14 6.62
CA PRO A 302 -1.39 4.15 7.11
C PRO A 302 -1.24 4.23 8.63
N PHE A 303 -2.12 4.96 9.32
CA PHE A 303 -1.96 5.31 10.73
C PHE A 303 -3.21 5.07 11.57
N ARG A 304 -3.04 4.84 12.88
CA ARG A 304 -4.15 4.69 13.83
C ARG A 304 -5.10 5.89 13.81
N GLU A 305 -4.62 7.11 13.66
CA GLU A 305 -5.47 8.30 13.52
C GLU A 305 -6.46 8.17 12.35
N SER A 306 -6.02 7.64 11.20
CA SER A 306 -6.90 7.45 10.05
C SER A 306 -7.97 6.41 10.35
N ALA A 307 -7.61 5.32 11.03
CA ALA A 307 -8.56 4.30 11.48
C ALA A 307 -9.55 4.85 12.52
N LEU A 308 -9.10 5.68 13.47
CA LEU A 308 -9.95 6.38 14.44
C LEU A 308 -11.03 7.20 13.75
N ARG A 309 -10.66 7.99 12.75
CA ARG A 309 -11.60 8.79 11.95
C ARG A 309 -12.60 7.92 11.20
N ILE A 310 -12.13 6.85 10.56
CA ILE A 310 -12.99 5.90 9.83
C ILE A 310 -14.02 5.26 10.78
N VAL A 311 -13.60 4.74 11.93
CA VAL A 311 -14.51 4.08 12.88
C VAL A 311 -15.55 5.05 13.42
N ASN A 312 -15.14 6.26 13.80
CA ASN A 312 -16.06 7.30 14.27
C ASN A 312 -17.07 7.68 13.18
N LEU A 313 -16.61 7.82 11.95
CA LEU A 313 -17.47 8.14 10.80
C LEU A 313 -18.44 7.00 10.48
N LEU A 314 -18.01 5.74 10.50
CA LEU A 314 -18.89 4.58 10.34
C LEU A 314 -19.97 4.55 11.43
N ALA A 315 -19.61 4.83 12.69
CA ALA A 315 -20.58 4.92 13.78
C ALA A 315 -21.59 6.06 13.59
N GLN A 316 -21.13 7.23 13.10
CA GLN A 316 -21.99 8.37 12.76
C GLN A 316 -22.96 8.05 11.62
N LEU A 317 -22.46 7.51 10.50
CA LEU A 317 -23.26 7.14 9.33
C LEU A 317 -24.27 6.03 9.66
N LEU A 318 -23.89 5.07 10.52
CA LEU A 318 -24.82 4.05 11.01
C LEU A 318 -25.92 4.65 11.89
N GLY A 319 -25.71 5.83 12.49
CA GLY A 319 -26.54 6.33 13.58
C GLY A 319 -26.46 5.39 14.78
N ALA A 320 -25.25 4.95 15.12
CA ALA A 320 -25.03 3.93 16.13
C ALA A 320 -25.52 4.42 17.51
N LYS A 321 -26.36 3.61 18.17
CA LYS A 321 -26.82 3.88 19.54
C LYS A 321 -25.76 3.47 20.57
N ASP A 322 -25.02 2.42 20.25
CA ASP A 322 -23.96 1.90 21.10
C ASP A 322 -22.75 1.46 20.25
N VAL A 323 -21.56 1.61 20.82
CA VAL A 323 -20.30 1.16 20.24
C VAL A 323 -19.56 0.34 21.29
N VAL A 324 -19.66 -0.98 21.15
CA VAL A 324 -19.06 -1.93 22.10
C VAL A 324 -17.54 -1.87 21.98
N ASN A 325 -16.84 -1.90 23.13
CA ASN A 325 -15.39 -1.75 23.26
C ASN A 325 -14.82 -0.36 22.87
N LYS A 326 -15.68 0.67 22.79
CA LYS A 326 -15.24 2.05 22.49
C LYS A 326 -14.16 2.57 23.45
N GLY A 327 -14.25 2.28 24.76
CA GLY A 327 -13.24 2.72 25.73
C GLY A 327 -11.84 2.17 25.46
N ARG A 328 -11.73 0.87 25.13
CA ARG A 328 -10.46 0.26 24.71
C ARG A 328 -9.94 0.90 23.43
N PHE A 329 -10.83 1.13 22.47
CA PHE A 329 -10.50 1.72 21.18
C PHE A 329 -9.90 3.13 21.31
N HIS A 330 -10.53 4.01 22.07
CA HIS A 330 -9.99 5.36 22.29
C HIS A 330 -8.62 5.32 22.96
N LYS A 331 -8.42 4.47 23.97
CA LYS A 331 -7.13 4.34 24.65
C LYS A 331 -5.98 3.90 23.72
N GLU A 332 -6.27 3.05 22.74
CA GLU A 332 -5.25 2.51 21.81
C GLU A 332 -5.02 3.40 20.58
N PHE A 333 -6.08 4.05 20.07
CA PHE A 333 -6.04 4.79 18.79
C PHE A 333 -5.91 6.30 18.95
N GLU A 334 -6.22 6.87 20.11
CA GLU A 334 -5.98 8.30 20.36
C GLU A 334 -4.49 8.60 20.52
N GLU A 335 -4.13 9.87 20.37
CA GLU A 335 -2.77 10.34 20.56
C GLU A 335 -2.35 10.19 22.03
N PRO A 336 -1.24 9.48 22.33
CA PRO A 336 -0.71 9.38 23.69
C PRO A 336 -0.38 10.78 24.23
N GLU A 337 -0.70 11.04 25.50
CA GLU A 337 -0.46 12.35 26.15
C GLU A 337 1.00 12.80 26.02
N GLU A 338 1.97 11.87 26.10
CA GLU A 338 3.41 12.13 25.95
C GLU A 338 3.80 12.73 24.59
N ASN A 339 2.98 12.49 23.55
CA ASN A 339 3.24 12.99 22.20
C ASN A 339 2.62 14.36 21.93
N LYS A 340 1.65 14.81 22.75
CA LYS A 340 0.99 16.12 22.57
C LYS A 340 1.97 17.29 22.72
N ASP A 341 3.01 17.12 23.53
CA ASP A 341 4.08 18.10 23.75
C ASP A 341 5.09 18.21 22.59
N ARG A 342 5.00 17.35 21.57
CA ARG A 342 5.88 17.40 20.38
C ARG A 342 5.63 18.60 19.47
N LYS A 343 4.58 19.40 19.73
CA LYS A 343 4.18 20.61 18.97
C LYS A 343 5.10 21.84 19.18
N LYS A 344 6.42 21.65 19.28
CA LYS A 344 7.39 22.75 19.47
C LYS A 344 8.06 23.24 18.18
N MET A 345 7.88 22.55 17.06
CA MET A 345 8.45 22.96 15.77
C MET A 345 7.35 23.34 14.79
N GLU A 346 7.40 24.57 14.29
CA GLU A 346 6.56 25.03 13.18
C GLU A 346 6.86 24.19 11.94
N ARG A 347 5.87 23.40 11.50
CA ARG A 347 5.96 22.56 10.31
C ARG A 347 4.89 22.95 9.29
N PRO A 348 5.09 22.64 8.00
CA PRO A 348 4.09 22.92 6.99
C PRO A 348 2.74 22.22 7.28
N ALA A 349 1.63 22.82 6.85
CA ALA A 349 0.28 22.34 7.14
C ALA A 349 0.02 20.89 6.69
N ASP A 350 0.61 20.46 5.59
CA ASP A 350 0.50 19.08 5.09
C ASP A 350 1.21 18.07 5.98
N TYR A 351 2.35 18.44 6.58
CA TYR A 351 3.00 17.60 7.59
C TYR A 351 2.12 17.48 8.83
N GLU A 352 1.62 18.61 9.33
CA GLU A 352 0.82 18.64 10.54
C GLU A 352 -0.47 17.83 10.38
N ALA A 353 -1.09 17.89 9.20
CA ALA A 353 -2.27 17.09 8.88
C ALA A 353 -1.95 15.59 8.74
N THR A 354 -0.84 15.23 8.09
CA THR A 354 -0.46 13.82 7.85
C THR A 354 -0.05 13.12 9.16
N PHE A 355 0.66 13.81 10.04
CA PHE A 355 1.15 13.30 11.32
C PHE A 355 0.32 13.78 12.51
N ALA A 356 -0.92 14.20 12.27
CA ALA A 356 -1.86 14.51 13.34
C ALA A 356 -2.22 13.23 14.10
N GLY A 357 -2.38 13.34 15.42
CA GLY A 357 -2.88 12.25 16.25
C GLY A 357 -1.90 11.07 16.37
N ASN A 358 -2.44 9.87 16.47
CA ASN A 358 -1.65 8.65 16.63
C ASN A 358 -1.12 8.13 15.28
N THR A 359 0.20 8.22 15.10
CA THR A 359 0.92 7.86 13.85
C THR A 359 1.51 6.45 13.88
N ASP A 360 1.14 5.63 14.86
CA ASP A 360 1.52 4.22 14.88
C ASP A 360 0.85 3.49 13.69
N ASP A 361 1.65 2.69 13.00
CA ASP A 361 1.30 1.95 11.79
C ASP A 361 1.20 0.44 12.02
N SER A 362 1.20 -0.03 13.26
CA SER A 362 0.99 -1.42 13.64
C SER A 362 -0.38 -1.59 14.31
N PHE A 363 -1.43 -1.71 13.52
CA PHE A 363 -2.78 -1.92 14.05
C PHE A 363 -3.66 -2.73 13.10
N ARG A 364 -4.68 -3.35 13.68
CA ARG A 364 -5.73 -4.07 12.97
C ARG A 364 -6.98 -4.13 13.84
N ILE A 365 -8.14 -3.94 13.24
CA ILE A 365 -9.42 -4.00 13.96
C ILE A 365 -10.49 -4.64 13.08
N GLY A 366 -11.13 -5.67 13.62
CA GLY A 366 -12.34 -6.25 13.05
C GLY A 366 -13.58 -5.59 13.64
N ILE A 367 -14.53 -5.25 12.79
CA ILE A 367 -15.76 -4.55 13.14
C ILE A 367 -16.95 -5.40 12.73
N ARG A 368 -17.84 -5.69 13.67
CA ARG A 368 -19.12 -6.38 13.43
C ARG A 368 -20.27 -5.41 13.59
N LEU A 369 -21.17 -5.40 12.62
CA LEU A 369 -22.41 -4.64 12.64
C LEU A 369 -23.51 -5.50 13.26
N ALA A 370 -24.27 -4.96 14.20
CA ALA A 370 -25.43 -5.62 14.80
C ALA A 370 -26.57 -4.60 14.94
N GLY A 371 -27.44 -4.52 13.92
CA GLY A 371 -28.48 -3.49 13.85
C GLY A 371 -27.87 -2.08 13.87
N LYS A 372 -28.15 -1.33 14.94
CA LYS A 372 -27.62 0.02 15.21
C LYS A 372 -26.46 0.02 16.23
N THR A 373 -25.82 -1.13 16.42
CA THR A 373 -24.67 -1.29 17.31
C THR A 373 -23.44 -1.68 16.50
N LEU A 374 -22.30 -1.08 16.85
CA LEU A 374 -21.02 -1.34 16.21
C LEU A 374 -20.08 -2.02 17.22
N ARG A 375 -19.72 -3.29 17.00
CA ARG A 375 -18.86 -4.07 17.90
C ARG A 375 -17.42 -4.07 17.39
N LEU A 376 -16.57 -3.37 18.13
CA LEU A 376 -15.13 -3.28 17.85
C LEU A 376 -14.36 -4.49 18.41
N TYR A 377 -13.22 -4.78 17.80
CA TYR A 377 -12.34 -5.92 18.15
C TYR A 377 -13.02 -7.28 18.00
N SER A 378 -13.91 -7.41 17.02
CA SER A 378 -14.38 -8.74 16.61
C SER A 378 -13.24 -9.47 15.91
N GLU A 379 -13.09 -10.77 16.16
CA GLU A 379 -12.16 -11.61 15.39
C GLU A 379 -12.49 -11.55 13.91
N PHE A 380 -11.50 -11.77 13.04
CA PHE A 380 -11.67 -11.53 11.62
C PHE A 380 -12.77 -12.38 10.99
N TYR A 381 -12.86 -13.68 11.27
CA TYR A 381 -13.94 -14.53 10.76
C TYR A 381 -15.35 -14.13 11.20
N PHE A 382 -15.47 -13.37 12.29
CA PHE A 382 -16.74 -12.86 12.79
C PHE A 382 -16.96 -11.36 12.50
N SER A 383 -16.01 -10.72 11.82
CA SER A 383 -16.10 -9.31 11.42
C SER A 383 -16.79 -9.14 10.07
N ASP A 384 -17.49 -8.02 9.91
CA ASP A 384 -18.10 -7.62 8.64
C ASP A 384 -17.14 -6.70 7.86
N ILE A 385 -16.47 -5.78 8.57
CA ILE A 385 -15.51 -4.81 8.05
C ILE A 385 -14.18 -4.97 8.80
N ILE A 386 -13.07 -5.00 8.07
CA ILE A 386 -11.72 -4.95 8.63
C ILE A 386 -11.11 -3.58 8.31
N VAL A 387 -10.58 -2.91 9.34
CA VAL A 387 -9.77 -1.69 9.17
C VAL A 387 -8.37 -1.99 9.71
N ALA A 388 -7.34 -1.81 8.91
CA ALA A 388 -5.98 -2.17 9.33
C ALA A 388 -4.91 -1.40 8.56
N SER A 389 -3.69 -1.42 9.11
CA SER A 389 -2.50 -1.03 8.35
C SER A 389 -1.92 -2.23 7.57
N PRO A 390 -1.12 -1.97 6.52
CA PRO A 390 -0.40 -3.03 5.82
C PRO A 390 0.47 -3.89 6.76
N LEU A 391 1.20 -3.26 7.67
CA LEU A 391 2.02 -3.95 8.67
C LEU A 391 1.16 -4.78 9.62
N GLY A 392 0.04 -4.23 10.10
CA GLY A 392 -0.87 -4.93 11.00
C GLY A 392 -1.41 -6.23 10.40
N LEU A 393 -1.72 -6.24 9.09
CA LEU A 393 -2.13 -7.45 8.38
C LEU A 393 -0.97 -8.38 8.02
N ARG A 394 0.21 -7.83 7.69
CA ARG A 394 1.40 -8.64 7.39
C ARG A 394 1.75 -9.59 8.54
N THR A 395 1.55 -9.15 9.79
CA THR A 395 1.79 -9.98 10.99
C THR A 395 0.79 -11.12 11.18
N VAL A 396 -0.40 -11.05 10.58
CA VAL A 396 -1.43 -12.11 10.65
C VAL A 396 -1.32 -13.05 9.44
N ILE A 397 -1.15 -12.48 8.25
CA ILE A 397 -0.96 -13.26 7.01
C ILE A 397 0.30 -14.12 7.13
N GLY A 398 1.33 -13.64 7.83
CA GLY A 398 2.56 -14.40 8.04
C GLY A 398 3.36 -14.65 6.76
N ALA A 399 4.57 -15.18 6.91
CA ALA A 399 5.36 -15.70 5.80
C ALA A 399 5.02 -17.17 5.52
N GLU A 400 5.37 -17.65 4.33
CA GLU A 400 5.22 -19.07 4.01
C GLU A 400 6.03 -19.94 5.00
N GLY A 401 5.36 -20.94 5.60
CA GLY A 401 5.96 -21.83 6.60
C GLY A 401 5.80 -21.39 8.06
N GLU A 402 5.26 -20.20 8.34
CA GLU A 402 4.97 -19.77 9.71
C GLU A 402 3.72 -20.48 10.27
N LYS A 403 3.80 -20.98 11.51
CA LYS A 403 2.70 -21.74 12.15
C LYS A 403 1.43 -20.93 12.42
N GLY A 404 1.55 -19.60 12.53
CA GLY A 404 0.43 -18.68 12.79
C GLY A 404 -0.06 -17.95 11.54
N ARG A 405 0.36 -18.40 10.34
CA ARG A 405 -0.05 -17.84 9.06
C ARG A 405 -1.53 -18.06 8.85
N ASP A 406 -2.29 -16.98 8.72
CA ASP A 406 -3.70 -17.02 8.37
C ASP A 406 -4.06 -15.89 7.40
N PHE A 407 -4.67 -16.26 6.27
CA PHE A 407 -5.20 -15.33 5.27
C PHE A 407 -6.60 -15.69 4.78
N ASP A 408 -7.21 -16.77 5.27
CA ASP A 408 -8.46 -17.29 4.72
C ASP A 408 -9.61 -16.31 4.94
N PHE A 409 -9.55 -15.51 6.01
CA PHE A 409 -10.49 -14.43 6.29
C PHE A 409 -10.60 -13.39 5.15
N LEU A 410 -9.60 -13.29 4.26
CA LEU A 410 -9.59 -12.39 3.10
C LEU A 410 -10.22 -12.99 1.83
N SER A 411 -10.64 -14.26 1.86
CA SER A 411 -11.16 -14.98 0.67
C SER A 411 -12.41 -14.33 0.07
N SER A 412 -13.28 -13.76 0.91
CA SER A 412 -14.61 -13.26 0.50
C SER A 412 -14.76 -11.75 0.50
N VAL A 413 -13.65 -11.00 0.50
CA VAL A 413 -13.65 -9.55 0.43
C VAL A 413 -14.19 -9.08 -0.92
N GLU A 414 -15.23 -8.25 -0.89
CA GLU A 414 -15.96 -7.70 -2.03
C GLU A 414 -15.60 -6.22 -2.30
N VAL A 415 -15.15 -5.47 -1.27
CA VAL A 415 -14.71 -4.07 -1.40
C VAL A 415 -13.38 -3.88 -0.67
N VAL A 416 -12.38 -3.36 -1.38
CA VAL A 416 -11.09 -2.93 -0.82
C VAL A 416 -10.94 -1.43 -1.01
N VAL A 417 -10.65 -0.72 0.07
CA VAL A 417 -10.27 0.69 0.05
C VAL A 417 -8.83 0.83 0.50
N ILE A 418 -8.01 1.54 -0.28
CA ILE A 418 -6.64 1.91 0.05
C ILE A 418 -6.61 3.44 0.09
N ASP A 419 -6.58 4.03 1.29
CA ASP A 419 -6.56 5.49 1.46
C ASP A 419 -5.17 5.97 1.89
N GLN A 420 -4.80 7.17 1.44
CA GLN A 420 -3.49 7.80 1.65
C GLN A 420 -2.33 6.93 1.11
N ALA A 421 -2.47 6.43 -0.13
CA ALA A 421 -1.51 5.51 -0.71
C ALA A 421 -0.09 6.08 -0.85
N GLU A 422 0.05 7.40 -0.91
CA GLU A 422 1.33 8.11 -0.89
C GLU A 422 2.14 7.85 0.39
N VAL A 423 1.47 7.60 1.52
CA VAL A 423 2.13 7.36 2.81
C VAL A 423 2.72 5.95 2.84
N PHE A 424 2.09 4.98 2.17
CA PHE A 424 2.61 3.61 2.07
C PHE A 424 3.96 3.57 1.33
N LEU A 425 4.21 4.49 0.40
CA LEU A 425 5.52 4.63 -0.26
C LEU A 425 6.64 5.02 0.71
N MET A 426 6.29 5.68 1.82
CA MET A 426 7.20 6.08 2.88
C MET A 426 7.26 5.07 4.03
N GLN A 427 6.38 4.06 4.00
CA GLN A 427 6.43 2.88 4.87
C GLN A 427 7.16 1.74 4.14
N ASN A 428 6.86 0.48 4.47
CA ASN A 428 7.29 -0.65 3.66
C ASN A 428 6.20 -1.00 2.63
N TRP A 429 6.47 -0.68 1.36
CA TRP A 429 5.54 -0.92 0.25
C TRP A 429 5.25 -2.41 0.04
N ASP A 430 6.20 -3.30 0.35
CA ASP A 430 6.06 -4.74 0.17
C ASP A 430 4.96 -5.32 1.07
N HIS A 431 4.69 -4.71 2.23
CA HIS A 431 3.57 -5.12 3.07
C HIS A 431 2.22 -4.98 2.36
N LEU A 432 2.05 -3.91 1.57
CA LEU A 432 0.83 -3.70 0.78
C LEU A 432 0.74 -4.70 -0.38
N LEU A 433 1.85 -4.92 -1.10
CA LEU A 433 1.89 -5.90 -2.19
C LEU A 433 1.61 -7.32 -1.68
N HIS A 434 2.21 -7.68 -0.54
CA HIS A 434 1.99 -8.95 0.12
C HIS A 434 0.52 -9.13 0.52
N LEU A 435 -0.10 -8.10 1.10
CA LEU A 435 -1.53 -8.11 1.39
C LEU A 435 -2.35 -8.37 0.13
N LEU A 436 -2.17 -7.57 -0.93
CA LEU A 436 -2.93 -7.68 -2.18
C LEU A 436 -2.76 -9.03 -2.87
N ALA A 437 -1.61 -9.67 -2.73
CA ALA A 437 -1.35 -11.01 -3.24
C ALA A 437 -2.12 -12.12 -2.48
N HIS A 438 -2.72 -11.83 -1.32
CA HIS A 438 -3.46 -12.80 -0.51
C HIS A 438 -4.98 -12.57 -0.49
N ILE A 439 -5.47 -11.43 -0.99
CA ILE A 439 -6.92 -11.16 -1.04
C ILE A 439 -7.58 -12.06 -2.09
N ASN A 440 -8.75 -12.61 -1.74
CA ASN A 440 -9.55 -13.53 -2.58
C ASN A 440 -8.86 -14.85 -2.97
N LYS A 441 -7.79 -15.25 -2.26
CA LYS A 441 -7.30 -16.64 -2.36
C LYS A 441 -8.37 -17.59 -1.84
N GLN A 442 -8.40 -18.80 -2.41
CA GLN A 442 -9.22 -19.88 -1.86
C GLN A 442 -8.73 -20.19 -0.44
N PRO A 443 -9.67 -20.32 0.52
CA PRO A 443 -9.30 -20.62 1.89
C PRO A 443 -8.78 -22.06 1.99
N GLY A 444 -7.82 -22.30 2.89
CA GLY A 444 -7.32 -23.63 3.20
C GLY A 444 -8.31 -24.45 4.05
N GLU A 445 -9.09 -23.79 4.90
CA GLU A 445 -10.10 -24.42 5.76
C GLU A 445 -11.50 -23.85 5.51
N ALA A 446 -12.54 -24.59 5.93
CA ALA A 446 -13.92 -24.19 5.68
C ALA A 446 -14.41 -23.05 6.59
N HIS A 447 -13.82 -22.85 7.78
CA HIS A 447 -14.18 -21.78 8.74
C HIS A 447 -15.70 -21.63 9.01
N GLY A 448 -16.47 -22.73 8.96
CA GLY A 448 -17.92 -22.72 9.16
C GLY A 448 -18.74 -22.23 7.95
N ALA A 449 -18.15 -22.17 6.76
CA ALA A 449 -18.84 -21.80 5.53
C ALA A 449 -19.97 -22.77 5.16
N ASP A 450 -21.13 -22.21 4.83
CA ASP A 450 -22.25 -22.96 4.24
C ASP A 450 -22.10 -22.98 2.71
N PHE A 451 -21.46 -24.02 2.18
CA PHE A 451 -21.22 -24.18 0.74
C PHE A 451 -22.52 -24.26 -0.08
N SER A 452 -23.65 -24.67 0.52
CA SER A 452 -24.94 -24.69 -0.18
C SER A 452 -25.46 -23.28 -0.49
N ARG A 453 -24.99 -22.28 0.27
CA ARG A 453 -25.35 -20.87 0.13
C ARG A 453 -24.23 -19.98 -0.38
N ALA A 454 -23.04 -20.55 -0.57
CA ALA A 454 -21.91 -19.82 -1.13
C ALA A 454 -22.20 -19.47 -2.60
N ARG A 455 -21.88 -18.22 -2.98
CA ARG A 455 -21.92 -17.80 -4.39
C ARG A 455 -20.96 -18.67 -5.21
N LEU A 456 -21.42 -19.16 -6.37
CA LEU A 456 -20.62 -20.06 -7.20
C LEU A 456 -19.27 -19.45 -7.59
N TRP A 457 -19.25 -18.17 -7.94
CA TRP A 457 -18.01 -17.47 -8.29
C TRP A 457 -17.03 -17.36 -7.11
N CYS A 458 -17.49 -17.40 -5.85
CA CYS A 458 -16.60 -17.51 -4.70
C CYS A 458 -15.94 -18.89 -4.66
N VAL A 459 -16.73 -19.95 -4.88
CA VAL A 459 -16.28 -21.35 -4.87
C VAL A 459 -15.32 -21.64 -6.04
N GLN A 460 -15.56 -21.04 -7.20
CA GLN A 460 -14.71 -21.14 -8.39
C GLN A 460 -13.44 -20.27 -8.32
N GLY A 461 -13.27 -19.45 -7.27
CA GLY A 461 -12.09 -18.61 -7.12
C GLY A 461 -12.07 -17.34 -7.95
N TRP A 462 -13.23 -16.84 -8.38
CA TRP A 462 -13.36 -15.60 -9.15
C TRP A 462 -13.63 -14.37 -8.27
N GLY A 463 -13.39 -14.45 -6.96
CA GLY A 463 -13.63 -13.32 -6.04
C GLY A 463 -12.89 -12.04 -6.45
N ASN A 464 -11.69 -12.16 -7.01
CA ASN A 464 -10.93 -11.04 -7.57
C ASN A 464 -11.64 -10.32 -8.74
N ARG A 465 -12.50 -11.01 -9.50
CA ARG A 465 -13.30 -10.45 -10.60
C ARG A 465 -14.50 -9.65 -10.10
N PHE A 466 -15.04 -9.99 -8.94
CA PHE A 466 -16.19 -9.32 -8.34
C PHE A 466 -15.79 -8.23 -7.34
N ARG A 467 -14.56 -8.26 -6.83
CA ARG A 467 -14.07 -7.29 -5.87
C ARG A 467 -13.85 -5.93 -6.52
N GLN A 468 -14.37 -4.89 -5.90
CA GLN A 468 -14.00 -3.51 -6.19
C GLN A 468 -12.79 -3.07 -5.37
N THR A 469 -11.81 -2.45 -6.03
CA THR A 469 -10.61 -1.86 -5.42
C THR A 469 -10.60 -0.35 -5.64
N ALA A 470 -10.72 0.44 -4.58
CA ALA A 470 -10.66 1.90 -4.62
C ALA A 470 -9.36 2.40 -3.96
N VAL A 471 -8.53 3.11 -4.73
CA VAL A 471 -7.24 3.64 -4.31
C VAL A 471 -7.28 5.16 -4.32
N PHE A 472 -6.96 5.77 -3.18
CA PHE A 472 -6.90 7.21 -3.00
C PHE A 472 -5.48 7.62 -2.63
N SER A 473 -4.93 8.57 -3.39
CA SER A 473 -3.56 9.07 -3.25
C SER A 473 -3.54 10.58 -3.50
N SER A 474 -2.58 11.29 -2.91
CA SER A 474 -2.29 12.69 -3.29
C SER A 474 -1.28 12.82 -4.44
N VAL A 475 -0.70 11.71 -4.89
CA VAL A 475 0.28 11.67 -5.99
C VAL A 475 0.00 10.53 -6.97
N ALA A 476 0.31 10.77 -8.25
CA ALA A 476 0.18 9.79 -9.33
C ALA A 476 1.53 9.12 -9.64
N GLN A 477 2.09 8.38 -8.68
CA GLN A 477 3.36 7.67 -8.90
C GLN A 477 3.16 6.29 -9.56
N ALA A 478 4.18 5.81 -10.28
CA ALA A 478 4.12 4.53 -10.99
C ALA A 478 3.72 3.32 -10.11
N PRO A 479 4.26 3.14 -8.87
CA PRO A 479 3.84 2.04 -8.00
C PRO A 479 2.35 2.08 -7.64
N ILE A 480 1.80 3.28 -7.41
CA ILE A 480 0.38 3.48 -7.09
C ILE A 480 -0.49 3.19 -8.31
N ASN A 481 -0.10 3.70 -9.48
CA ASN A 481 -0.83 3.46 -10.73
C ASN A 481 -0.84 1.96 -11.10
N ALA A 482 0.23 1.24 -10.77
CA ALA A 482 0.35 -0.20 -11.00
C ALA A 482 -0.56 -1.05 -10.10
N LEU A 483 -1.07 -0.51 -8.99
CA LEU A 483 -1.99 -1.24 -8.11
C LEU A 483 -3.25 -1.67 -8.87
N LEU A 484 -3.82 -0.77 -9.68
CA LEU A 484 -5.01 -1.09 -10.46
C LEU A 484 -4.70 -2.13 -11.54
N SER A 485 -3.66 -1.92 -12.34
CA SER A 485 -3.37 -2.83 -13.47
C SER A 485 -2.96 -4.23 -13.03
N ARG A 486 -2.34 -4.39 -11.85
CA ARG A 486 -1.85 -5.68 -11.35
C ARG A 486 -2.82 -6.38 -10.41
N HIS A 487 -3.51 -5.64 -9.56
CA HIS A 487 -4.31 -6.21 -8.49
C HIS A 487 -5.80 -5.95 -8.65
N ALA A 488 -6.24 -5.02 -9.49
CA ALA A 488 -7.65 -4.70 -9.67
C ALA A 488 -8.15 -5.30 -10.99
N GLN A 489 -9.04 -6.29 -10.89
CA GLN A 489 -9.49 -7.11 -12.02
C GLN A 489 -11.02 -7.17 -12.07
N SER A 490 -11.70 -6.13 -11.56
CA SER A 490 -13.15 -6.08 -11.53
C SER A 490 -13.70 -6.22 -12.94
N TYR A 491 -14.66 -7.14 -13.13
CA TYR A 491 -15.31 -7.31 -14.42
C TYR A 491 -16.16 -6.09 -14.81
N ALA A 492 -16.55 -5.26 -13.83
CA ALA A 492 -17.20 -3.98 -14.08
C ALA A 492 -16.23 -2.98 -14.76
N GLY A 493 -14.93 -3.26 -14.76
CA GLY A 493 -13.90 -2.39 -15.30
C GLY A 493 -13.33 -1.42 -14.27
N SER A 494 -12.63 -0.38 -14.74
CA SER A 494 -11.91 0.56 -13.89
C SER A 494 -12.06 2.01 -14.33
N VAL A 495 -11.89 2.93 -13.39
CA VAL A 495 -11.92 4.38 -13.58
C VAL A 495 -10.68 4.98 -12.93
N ALA A 496 -9.91 5.78 -13.66
CA ALA A 496 -8.77 6.51 -13.14
C ALA A 496 -8.92 8.00 -13.42
N VAL A 497 -8.70 8.84 -12.41
CA VAL A 497 -8.61 10.29 -12.60
C VAL A 497 -7.26 10.63 -13.23
N VAL A 498 -7.28 11.34 -14.35
CA VAL A 498 -6.11 11.62 -15.20
C VAL A 498 -6.10 13.08 -15.64
N ASN A 499 -6.19 14.02 -14.69
CA ASN A 499 -6.09 15.43 -15.03
C ASN A 499 -4.67 15.79 -15.47
N SER A 500 -4.59 16.62 -16.50
CA SER A 500 -3.31 17.17 -16.95
C SER A 500 -2.79 18.17 -15.92
N VAL A 501 -1.50 18.09 -15.59
CA VAL A 501 -0.84 19.08 -14.75
C VAL A 501 -0.72 20.39 -15.54
N ALA A 502 -1.63 21.33 -15.28
CA ALA A 502 -1.68 22.60 -16.02
C ALA A 502 -0.58 23.58 -15.63
N VAL A 503 -0.15 23.57 -14.36
CA VAL A 503 0.88 24.46 -13.83
C VAL A 503 1.89 23.65 -13.04
N GLY A 504 3.14 23.64 -13.48
CA GLY A 504 4.23 23.03 -12.73
C GLY A 504 4.58 23.85 -11.48
N HIS A 505 4.74 23.19 -10.33
CA HIS A 505 5.08 23.84 -9.06
C HIS A 505 6.54 24.30 -8.95
N ILE A 506 7.37 23.99 -9.95
CA ILE A 506 8.79 24.30 -9.89
C ILE A 506 9.10 25.81 -9.95
N SER A 507 8.19 26.58 -10.53
CA SER A 507 8.22 28.04 -10.53
C SER A 507 7.77 28.64 -9.18
N SER A 508 7.17 27.83 -8.30
CA SER A 508 6.73 28.25 -6.96
C SER A 508 7.83 28.12 -5.89
N VAL A 509 9.04 27.71 -6.27
CA VAL A 509 10.18 27.68 -5.35
C VAL A 509 10.53 29.10 -4.94
N ALA A 510 10.33 29.43 -3.66
CA ALA A 510 10.47 30.79 -3.13
C ALA A 510 11.87 31.40 -3.33
N VAL A 511 12.89 30.56 -3.45
CA VAL A 511 14.26 30.98 -3.74
C VAL A 511 14.53 30.76 -5.22
N VAL A 512 14.81 31.84 -5.95
CA VAL A 512 15.26 31.74 -7.35
C VAL A 512 16.68 31.19 -7.35
N LEU A 513 16.81 29.93 -7.74
CA LEU A 513 18.07 29.20 -7.78
C LEU A 513 18.32 28.74 -9.22
N PRO A 514 19.57 28.72 -9.71
CA PRO A 514 19.90 28.03 -10.95
C PRO A 514 19.55 26.54 -10.82
N GLN A 515 18.63 26.07 -11.66
CA GLN A 515 18.24 24.65 -11.71
C GLN A 515 18.91 24.00 -12.91
N LEU A 516 19.64 22.91 -12.67
CA LEU A 516 20.35 22.17 -13.70
C LEU A 516 19.77 20.75 -13.80
N TYR A 517 19.18 20.44 -14.95
CA TYR A 517 18.72 19.09 -15.27
C TYR A 517 19.79 18.38 -16.07
N ARG A 518 20.17 17.18 -15.62
CA ARG A 518 21.13 16.33 -16.32
C ARG A 518 20.43 15.05 -16.71
N ARG A 519 20.22 14.89 -18.01
CA ARG A 519 19.73 13.63 -18.57
C ARG A 519 20.87 12.62 -18.57
N PHE A 520 20.57 11.41 -18.12
CA PHE A 520 21.40 10.23 -18.35
C PHE A 520 20.60 9.23 -19.18
N GLU A 521 21.30 8.37 -19.90
CA GLU A 521 20.69 7.34 -20.72
C GLU A 521 20.63 6.03 -19.95
N CYS A 522 19.57 5.27 -20.21
CA CYS A 522 19.33 3.99 -19.58
C CYS A 522 18.60 3.08 -20.57
N GLY A 523 19.03 1.82 -20.68
CA GLY A 523 18.45 0.85 -21.60
C GLY A 523 17.06 0.36 -21.20
N SER A 524 16.73 0.36 -19.90
CA SER A 524 15.44 -0.08 -19.39
C SER A 524 15.12 0.54 -18.03
N SER A 525 13.87 0.47 -17.58
CA SER A 525 13.52 0.93 -16.22
C SER A 525 14.22 0.12 -15.12
N VAL A 526 14.65 -1.10 -15.40
CA VAL A 526 15.32 -1.99 -14.43
C VAL A 526 16.77 -1.54 -14.21
N ASP A 527 17.45 -1.11 -15.27
CA ASP A 527 18.84 -0.66 -15.23
C ASP A 527 18.98 0.78 -14.71
N ALA A 528 17.87 1.48 -14.49
CA ALA A 528 17.86 2.89 -14.11
C ALA A 528 18.68 3.21 -12.84
N PRO A 529 18.62 2.41 -11.75
CA PRO A 529 19.45 2.64 -10.57
C PRO A 529 20.96 2.52 -10.87
N ASP A 530 21.35 1.56 -11.71
CA ASP A 530 22.75 1.34 -12.10
C ASP A 530 23.28 2.46 -13.00
N ALA A 531 22.53 2.81 -14.04
CA ALA A 531 22.88 3.91 -14.94
C ALA A 531 22.97 5.24 -14.20
N ARG A 532 22.03 5.52 -13.29
CA ARG A 532 22.04 6.73 -12.44
C ARG A 532 23.25 6.76 -11.52
N PHE A 533 23.59 5.63 -10.87
CA PHE A 533 24.77 5.53 -10.02
C PHE A 533 26.05 5.78 -10.80
N GLN A 534 26.22 5.13 -11.95
CA GLN A 534 27.39 5.31 -12.79
C GLN A 534 27.50 6.77 -13.27
N PHE A 535 26.41 7.35 -13.77
CA PHE A 535 26.37 8.74 -14.21
C PHE A 535 26.74 9.72 -13.08
N PHE A 536 26.20 9.49 -11.87
CA PHE A 536 26.52 10.32 -10.72
C PHE A 536 28.01 10.26 -10.36
N VAL A 537 28.58 9.06 -10.28
CA VAL A 537 29.99 8.85 -9.93
C VAL A 537 30.93 9.45 -10.98
N GLU A 538 30.62 9.28 -12.26
CA GLU A 538 31.51 9.71 -13.34
C GLU A 538 31.38 11.19 -13.69
N LYS A 539 30.16 11.76 -13.61
CA LYS A 539 29.87 13.10 -14.16
C LYS A 539 29.51 14.12 -13.09
N VAL A 540 28.87 13.72 -11.99
CA VAL A 540 28.33 14.66 -11.00
C VAL A 540 29.27 14.79 -9.80
N LEU A 541 29.64 13.67 -9.17
CA LEU A 541 30.47 13.61 -7.98
C LEU A 541 31.82 14.32 -8.12
N PRO A 542 32.57 14.20 -9.24
CA PRO A 542 33.85 14.89 -9.40
C PRO A 542 33.71 16.42 -9.33
N GLN A 543 32.58 16.95 -9.81
CA GLN A 543 32.30 18.39 -9.79
C GLN A 543 31.93 18.88 -8.38
N LEU A 544 31.23 18.02 -7.60
CA LEU A 544 30.88 18.31 -6.21
C LEU A 544 32.06 18.19 -5.25
N THR A 545 33.12 17.50 -5.67
CA THR A 545 34.29 17.17 -4.83
C THR A 545 35.57 17.87 -5.28
N ALA A 546 35.51 18.65 -6.37
CA ALA A 546 36.61 19.44 -6.90
C ALA A 546 37.03 20.55 -5.91
N GLY A 547 37.85 20.17 -4.91
CA GLY A 547 38.68 21.06 -4.10
C GLY A 547 38.00 22.35 -3.64
N ASP A 548 38.60 23.48 -4.01
CA ASP A 548 38.19 24.85 -3.66
C ASP A 548 37.27 25.50 -4.71
N ALA A 549 36.70 24.71 -5.64
CA ALA A 549 35.78 25.23 -6.63
C ALA A 549 34.48 25.72 -5.97
N GLU A 550 33.97 26.86 -6.45
CA GLU A 550 32.66 27.37 -6.05
C GLU A 550 31.58 26.35 -6.41
N GLY A 551 31.01 25.66 -5.41
CA GLY A 551 30.18 24.47 -5.64
C GLY A 551 30.46 23.28 -4.72
N SER A 552 31.67 23.16 -4.19
CA SER A 552 32.17 21.92 -3.57
C SER A 552 31.94 21.82 -2.05
N HIS A 553 31.30 22.82 -1.46
CA HIS A 553 31.03 22.90 -0.02
C HIS A 553 29.53 23.02 0.23
N HIS A 554 29.08 22.51 1.37
CA HIS A 554 27.69 22.63 1.81
C HIS A 554 26.69 22.01 0.82
N VAL A 555 27.03 20.84 0.28
CA VAL A 555 26.22 20.10 -0.68
C VAL A 555 25.30 19.14 0.06
N LEU A 556 23.99 19.26 -0.16
CA LEU A 556 23.01 18.25 0.26
C LEU A 556 22.71 17.33 -0.92
N VAL A 557 22.93 16.03 -0.76
CA VAL A 557 22.48 15.01 -1.72
C VAL A 557 21.21 14.39 -1.17
N TYR A 558 20.08 14.73 -1.78
CA TYR A 558 18.76 14.18 -1.47
C TYR A 558 18.58 12.88 -2.26
N VAL A 559 18.40 11.77 -1.56
CA VAL A 559 18.32 10.43 -2.15
C VAL A 559 16.93 9.86 -1.92
N LYS A 560 16.25 9.47 -2.99
CA LYS A 560 14.88 8.95 -2.93
C LYS A 560 14.80 7.59 -2.22
N THR A 561 15.61 6.63 -2.66
CA THR A 561 15.56 5.24 -2.15
C THR A 561 16.65 4.95 -1.12
N TYR A 562 16.36 4.07 -0.16
CA TYR A 562 17.34 3.66 0.85
C TYR A 562 18.49 2.83 0.23
N PHE A 563 18.18 2.00 -0.76
CA PHE A 563 19.20 1.20 -1.47
C PHE A 563 20.24 2.07 -2.17
N ASP A 564 19.81 3.11 -2.89
CA ASP A 564 20.72 4.08 -3.50
C ASP A 564 21.54 4.82 -2.44
N PHE A 565 20.92 5.16 -1.31
CA PHE A 565 21.62 5.83 -0.20
C PHE A 565 22.75 4.95 0.34
N VAL A 566 22.51 3.65 0.56
CA VAL A 566 23.53 2.69 1.01
C VAL A 566 24.64 2.58 -0.02
N ARG A 567 24.30 2.48 -1.31
CA ARG A 567 25.26 2.39 -2.41
C ARG A 567 26.16 3.62 -2.50
N LEU A 568 25.57 4.82 -2.48
CA LEU A 568 26.28 6.10 -2.47
C LEU A 568 27.16 6.24 -1.23
N ARG A 569 26.63 5.96 -0.04
CA ARG A 569 27.39 5.99 1.22
C ARG A 569 28.64 5.11 1.16
N ASN A 570 28.47 3.86 0.72
CA ASN A 570 29.55 2.89 0.69
C ASN A 570 30.63 3.32 -0.32
N HIS A 571 30.22 3.83 -1.48
CA HIS A 571 31.12 4.40 -2.48
C HIS A 571 31.88 5.63 -1.94
N LEU A 572 31.18 6.61 -1.37
CA LEU A 572 31.80 7.81 -0.80
C LEU A 572 32.77 7.50 0.34
N ARG A 573 32.45 6.50 1.15
CA ARG A 573 33.34 6.04 2.23
C ARG A 573 34.59 5.37 1.68
N ARG A 574 34.46 4.56 0.62
CA ARG A 574 35.57 3.85 -0.03
C ARG A 574 36.56 4.82 -0.66
N GLU A 575 36.07 5.88 -1.28
CA GLU A 575 36.90 6.91 -1.92
C GLU A 575 37.40 8.00 -0.95
N GLY A 576 36.98 7.95 0.33
CA GLY A 576 37.46 8.89 1.34
C GLY A 576 36.85 10.30 1.25
N HIS A 577 35.69 10.46 0.62
CA HIS A 577 35.03 11.76 0.48
C HIS A 577 34.59 12.35 1.83
N SER A 578 34.59 13.68 1.95
CA SER A 578 34.20 14.37 3.18
C SER A 578 32.68 14.57 3.27
N PHE A 579 31.99 13.57 3.82
CA PHE A 579 30.53 13.62 3.99
C PHE A 579 30.08 13.26 5.42
N THR A 580 28.84 13.66 5.71
CA THR A 580 28.03 13.16 6.83
C THR A 580 26.72 12.60 6.27
N GLN A 581 25.95 11.90 7.09
CA GLN A 581 24.75 11.19 6.63
C GLN A 581 23.62 11.26 7.64
N THR A 582 22.39 11.30 7.13
CA THR A 582 21.17 11.15 7.92
C THR A 582 20.14 10.36 7.11
N CYS A 583 19.68 9.26 7.68
CA CYS A 583 18.59 8.43 7.18
C CYS A 583 17.60 8.10 8.30
N GLU A 584 16.48 7.47 7.98
CA GLU A 584 15.39 7.07 8.87
C GLU A 584 15.88 6.28 10.10
N TYR A 585 16.93 5.48 9.95
CA TYR A 585 17.53 4.68 11.01
C TYR A 585 18.54 5.44 11.89
N THR A 586 18.75 6.74 11.63
CA THR A 586 19.73 7.55 12.37
C THR A 586 19.10 8.10 13.66
N THR A 587 19.69 7.74 14.80
CA THR A 587 19.28 8.23 16.14
C THR A 587 19.34 9.76 16.24
N ASN A 588 18.45 10.37 17.02
CA ASN A 588 18.35 11.82 17.19
C ASN A 588 19.68 12.52 17.52
N GLU A 589 20.50 11.94 18.40
CA GLU A 589 21.81 12.48 18.77
C GLU A 589 22.77 12.57 17.56
N LYS A 590 22.82 11.50 16.76
CA LYS A 590 23.63 11.44 15.54
C LYS A 590 23.09 12.39 14.48
N VAL A 591 21.78 12.54 14.36
CA VAL A 591 21.16 13.55 13.48
C VAL A 591 21.59 14.95 13.90
N ALA A 592 21.48 15.30 15.18
CA ALA A 592 21.88 16.62 15.69
C ALA A 592 23.37 16.90 15.43
N ARG A 593 24.22 15.90 15.69
CA ARG A 593 25.66 15.96 15.41
C ARG A 593 25.95 16.16 13.92
N ALA A 594 25.35 15.33 13.06
CA ALA A 594 25.51 15.41 11.60
C ALA A 594 25.12 16.79 11.06
N ARG A 595 23.97 17.32 11.50
CA ARG A 595 23.51 18.67 11.12
C ARG A 595 24.46 19.77 11.58
N ASN A 596 25.00 19.70 12.79
CA ASN A 596 25.95 20.68 13.31
C ASN A 596 27.27 20.64 12.54
N ILE A 597 27.82 19.45 12.31
CA ILE A 597 29.06 19.24 11.55
C ILE A 597 28.91 19.78 10.12
N PHE A 598 27.79 19.51 9.45
CA PHE A 598 27.49 20.03 8.12
C PHE A 598 27.34 21.55 8.12
N PHE A 599 26.58 22.11 9.07
CA PHE A 599 26.35 23.55 9.17
C PHE A 599 27.65 24.33 9.40
N ARG A 600 28.58 23.80 10.21
CA ARG A 600 29.91 24.38 10.44
C ARG A 600 30.88 24.20 9.28
N GLY A 601 30.53 23.41 8.26
CA GLY A 601 31.39 23.13 7.11
C GLY A 601 32.51 22.12 7.36
N TYR A 602 32.53 21.44 8.51
CA TYR A 602 33.53 20.39 8.81
C TYR A 602 33.41 19.19 7.87
N ARG A 603 32.20 18.91 7.38
CA ARG A 603 31.94 17.96 6.29
C ARG A 603 31.33 18.71 5.13
N ARG A 604 31.85 18.44 3.92
CA ARG A 604 31.46 19.15 2.70
C ARG A 604 30.08 18.74 2.21
N MET A 605 29.74 17.46 2.37
CA MET A 605 28.49 16.88 1.89
C MET A 605 27.62 16.32 3.02
N LEU A 606 26.30 16.35 2.83
CA LEU A 606 25.31 15.64 3.66
C LEU A 606 24.45 14.75 2.77
N LEU A 607 24.54 13.43 2.97
CA LEU A 607 23.59 12.47 2.39
C LEU A 607 22.30 12.48 3.21
N TYR A 608 21.17 12.62 2.51
CA TYR A 608 19.87 12.84 3.13
C TYR A 608 18.79 12.06 2.40
N THR A 609 18.11 11.13 3.07
CA THR A 609 17.07 10.30 2.43
C THR A 609 15.70 10.96 2.43
N GLU A 610 14.88 10.69 1.41
CA GLU A 610 13.48 11.10 1.33
C GLU A 610 12.65 10.60 2.51
N ARG A 611 12.75 9.32 2.87
CA ARG A 611 11.98 8.75 3.99
C ARG A 611 12.26 9.48 5.30
N PHE A 612 13.53 9.76 5.61
CA PHE A 612 13.90 10.62 6.73
C PHE A 612 13.30 12.04 6.63
N HIS A 613 13.30 12.64 5.43
CA HIS A 613 12.65 13.93 5.19
C HIS A 613 11.17 13.87 5.54
N PHE A 614 10.46 12.86 5.03
CA PHE A 614 9.03 12.68 5.22
C PHE A 614 8.64 12.66 6.70
N TYR A 615 9.29 11.83 7.53
CA TYR A 615 8.95 11.70 8.95
C TYR A 615 9.43 12.85 9.83
N ARG A 616 10.52 13.53 9.48
CA ARG A 616 11.14 14.53 10.39
C ARG A 616 10.96 15.97 9.94
N ARG A 617 10.96 16.23 8.64
CA ARG A 617 10.94 17.56 7.99
C ARG A 617 11.81 18.60 8.69
N TYR A 618 13.06 18.26 8.97
CA TYR A 618 13.97 19.22 9.57
C TYR A 618 14.33 20.34 8.59
N ARG A 619 14.32 21.59 9.08
CA ARG A 619 14.99 22.71 8.40
C ARG A 619 16.51 22.49 8.48
N ILE A 620 17.13 22.07 7.39
CA ILE A 620 18.58 21.85 7.28
C ILE A 620 19.24 23.19 6.94
N LYS A 621 20.03 23.72 7.89
CA LYS A 621 20.73 25.00 7.72
C LYS A 621 22.05 24.80 7.00
N GLY A 622 22.46 25.83 6.25
CA GLY A 622 23.77 25.88 5.60
C GLY A 622 23.86 25.03 4.35
N VAL A 623 22.75 24.71 3.67
CA VAL A 623 22.77 24.12 2.33
C VAL A 623 23.07 25.23 1.32
N ARG A 624 24.07 25.03 0.46
CA ARG A 624 24.39 25.94 -0.66
C ARG A 624 24.09 25.32 -2.02
N HIS A 625 24.26 24.00 -2.11
CA HIS A 625 23.95 23.22 -3.31
C HIS A 625 23.04 22.05 -2.92
N LEU A 626 21.99 21.84 -3.71
CA LEU A 626 21.05 20.74 -3.52
C LEU A 626 21.08 19.86 -4.76
N VAL A 627 21.35 18.57 -4.56
CA VAL A 627 21.35 17.56 -5.60
C VAL A 627 20.22 16.60 -5.32
N PHE A 628 19.20 16.59 -6.16
CA PHE A 628 18.21 15.53 -6.18
C PHE A 628 18.78 14.36 -6.97
N TYR A 629 19.02 13.26 -6.27
CA TYR A 629 19.47 12.00 -6.86
C TYR A 629 18.23 11.17 -7.21
N GLU A 630 17.75 11.35 -8.44
CA GLU A 630 16.62 10.60 -9.03
C GLU A 630 16.82 10.40 -10.53
#